data_AF-A0A371GXZ3-F1
#
_entry.id   AF-A0A371GXZ3-F1
#
_cell.length_a   1.000
_cell.length_b   1.000
_cell.length_c   1.000
_cell.angle_alpha   90.00
_cell.angle_beta   90.00
_cell.angle_gamma   90.00
#
_symmetry.space_group_name_H-M   'P 1'
#
loop_
_entity.id
_entity.type
_entity.pdbx_description
1 polymer ?
#
loop_
_entity_poly.entity_id
_entity_poly.type
_entity_poly.pdbx_seq_one_letter_code
_entity_poly.pdbx_strand_id
1 'polypeptide(L)'
;MVELCEEELCQQLASIKVYISGRSDTISNKLFPSTLRGVTMQWLSGLPAQTIQSFGDLATLFIFQFATNKSKQMEVVYLFDIKQMKGENLKVYLARFNSTTIRVNDPNQKFFVKAFHKGLHVNQFNDLLTLRRLFNMKEIRAQAKKHIEAEENLTDRLEVEC
;
A
#
# COMPACT_ATOMS: atom_id res chain seq x y z
N MET A 1 -6.38 -8.25 -8.35
CA MET A 1 -6.31 -6.98 -9.11
C MET A 1 -4.96 -6.27 -8.95
N VAL A 2 -4.22 -6.45 -7.84
CA VAL A 2 -2.85 -5.89 -7.68
C VAL A 2 -1.78 -6.80 -8.30
N GLU A 3 -1.90 -8.12 -8.17
CA GLU A 3 -0.95 -9.11 -8.75
C GLU A 3 -0.92 -9.12 -10.27
N LEU A 4 -2.07 -8.92 -10.94
CA LEU A 4 -2.16 -8.90 -12.40
C LEU A 4 -1.38 -7.73 -13.03
N CYS A 5 -1.18 -6.65 -12.28
CA CYS A 5 -0.44 -5.48 -12.76
C CYS A 5 1.07 -5.71 -12.73
N GLU A 6 1.56 -6.56 -11.81
CA GLU A 6 3.00 -6.81 -11.61
C GLU A 6 3.60 -7.73 -12.68
N GLU A 7 2.91 -8.83 -13.03
CA GLU A 7 3.34 -9.72 -14.12
C GLU A 7 3.31 -8.99 -15.46
N GLU A 8 2.24 -8.23 -15.73
CA GLU A 8 2.10 -7.48 -16.99
C GLU A 8 3.18 -6.39 -17.11
N LEU A 9 3.49 -5.67 -16.03
CA LEU A 9 4.58 -4.69 -15.99
C LEU A 9 5.98 -5.32 -16.09
N CYS A 10 6.21 -6.46 -15.44
CA CYS A 10 7.49 -7.19 -15.54
C CYS A 10 7.73 -7.75 -16.95
N GLN A 11 6.68 -8.26 -17.60
CA GLN A 11 6.75 -8.77 -18.97
C GLN A 11 6.95 -7.63 -19.98
N GLN A 12 6.33 -6.47 -19.74
CA GLN A 12 6.62 -5.24 -20.47
C GLN A 12 8.08 -4.80 -20.26
N LEU A 13 8.60 -4.78 -19.02
CA LEU A 13 10.01 -4.47 -18.74
C LEU A 13 11.00 -5.36 -19.49
N ALA A 14 10.75 -6.67 -19.54
CA ALA A 14 11.58 -7.61 -20.29
C ALA A 14 11.54 -7.28 -21.79
N SER A 15 10.36 -6.97 -22.33
CA SER A 15 10.18 -6.57 -23.73
C SER A 15 10.92 -5.25 -24.05
N ILE A 16 10.86 -4.29 -23.13
CA ILE A 16 11.56 -2.99 -23.25
C ILE A 16 13.08 -3.20 -23.22
N LYS A 17 13.61 -4.03 -22.31
CA LYS A 17 15.05 -4.34 -22.22
C LYS A 17 15.59 -5.05 -23.46
N VAL A 18 14.84 -6.02 -23.99
CA VAL A 18 15.19 -6.71 -25.25
C VAL A 18 15.15 -5.74 -26.43
N TYR A 19 14.20 -4.80 -26.43
CA TYR A 19 14.11 -3.77 -27.47
C TYR A 19 15.26 -2.75 -27.42
N ILE A 20 15.70 -2.36 -26.22
CA ILE A 20 16.85 -1.45 -25.99
C ILE A 20 18.16 -2.07 -26.46
N SER A 21 18.32 -3.39 -26.36
CA SER A 21 19.59 -4.08 -26.68
C SER A 21 19.77 -4.41 -28.17
N GLY A 22 18.77 -4.14 -29.04
CA GLY A 22 18.74 -4.72 -30.40
C GLY A 22 18.51 -3.80 -31.60
N ARG A 23 18.23 -2.48 -31.48
CA ARG A 23 17.91 -1.62 -32.65
C ARG A 23 18.38 -0.15 -32.55
N SER A 24 18.59 0.44 -33.72
CA SER A 24 18.84 1.87 -33.96
C SER A 24 17.68 2.78 -33.48
N ASP A 25 18.04 3.88 -32.81
CA ASP A 25 17.17 4.85 -32.12
C ASP A 25 16.08 5.51 -33.00
N THR A 26 16.26 5.52 -34.31
CA THR A 26 15.32 6.19 -35.25
C THR A 26 14.10 5.35 -35.59
N ILE A 27 14.25 4.02 -35.65
CA ILE A 27 13.13 3.08 -35.90
C ILE A 27 12.45 2.72 -34.56
N SER A 28 13.21 2.74 -33.47
CA SER A 28 12.75 2.34 -32.14
C SER A 28 11.63 3.26 -31.59
N ASN A 29 11.75 4.58 -31.82
CA ASN A 29 10.80 5.60 -31.41
C ASN A 29 9.38 5.46 -32.01
N LYS A 30 9.24 4.85 -33.20
CA LYS A 30 7.93 4.75 -33.90
C LYS A 30 7.14 3.48 -33.56
N LEU A 31 7.80 2.35 -33.33
CA LEU A 31 7.11 1.08 -33.04
C LEU A 31 6.78 0.92 -31.55
N PHE A 32 7.56 1.52 -30.66
CA PHE A 32 7.42 1.29 -29.22
C PHE A 32 6.05 1.66 -28.64
N PRO A 33 5.46 2.84 -28.95
CA PRO A 33 4.14 3.19 -28.42
C PRO A 33 3.05 2.17 -28.81
N SER A 34 3.18 1.52 -29.97
CA SER A 34 2.22 0.51 -30.45
C SER A 34 2.26 -0.82 -29.68
N THR A 35 3.35 -1.07 -28.95
CA THR A 35 3.50 -2.28 -28.10
C THR A 35 2.98 -2.08 -26.68
N LEU A 36 2.78 -0.83 -26.25
CA LEU A 36 2.21 -0.51 -24.95
C LEU A 36 0.70 -0.75 -24.98
N ARG A 37 0.17 -1.44 -23.98
CA ARG A 37 -1.29 -1.64 -23.79
C ARG A 37 -1.67 -1.43 -22.33
N GLY A 38 -2.97 -1.27 -22.11
CA GLY A 38 -3.55 -1.20 -20.77
C GLY A 38 -3.05 0.00 -19.96
N VAL A 39 -2.72 -0.26 -18.69
CA VAL A 39 -2.29 0.75 -17.70
C VAL A 39 -1.10 1.59 -18.15
N THR A 40 -0.21 1.04 -18.97
CA THR A 40 0.99 1.74 -19.44
C THR A 40 0.67 2.81 -20.49
N MET A 41 -0.33 2.60 -21.35
CA MET A 41 -0.82 3.64 -22.26
C MET A 41 -1.51 4.77 -21.50
N GLN A 42 -2.34 4.42 -20.51
CA GLN A 42 -3.05 5.43 -19.70
C GLN A 42 -2.05 6.32 -18.94
N TRP A 43 -0.97 5.75 -18.41
CA TRP A 43 0.11 6.51 -17.80
C TRP A 43 0.82 7.43 -18.82
N LEU A 44 1.18 6.90 -20.00
CA LEU A 44 1.84 7.68 -21.05
C LEU A 44 0.99 8.88 -21.51
N SER A 45 -0.33 8.68 -21.65
CA SER A 45 -1.28 9.75 -22.02
C SER A 45 -1.46 10.83 -20.95
N GLY A 46 -1.08 10.55 -19.69
CA GLY A 46 -1.14 11.50 -18.58
C GLY A 46 0.11 12.37 -18.41
N LEU A 47 1.16 12.14 -19.21
CA LEU A 47 2.39 12.92 -19.14
C LEU A 47 2.23 14.28 -19.84
N PRO A 48 2.85 15.36 -19.33
CA PRO A 48 2.84 16.65 -20.01
C PRO A 48 3.44 16.56 -21.42
N ALA A 49 2.95 17.38 -22.34
CA ALA A 49 3.52 17.49 -23.69
C ALA A 49 5.02 17.86 -23.61
N GLN A 50 5.84 17.29 -24.50
CA GLN A 50 7.30 17.52 -24.60
C GLN A 50 8.15 16.94 -23.45
N THR A 51 7.55 16.19 -22.51
CA THR A 51 8.28 15.47 -21.44
C THR A 51 9.15 14.33 -21.98
N ILE A 52 8.77 13.77 -23.14
CA ILE A 52 9.49 12.69 -23.81
C ILE A 52 9.99 13.25 -25.13
N GLN A 53 11.30 13.51 -25.22
CA GLN A 53 11.94 13.96 -26.45
C GLN A 53 12.70 12.85 -27.16
N SER A 54 13.00 11.78 -26.42
CA SER A 54 13.68 10.59 -26.91
C SER A 54 13.12 9.32 -26.29
N PHE A 55 13.42 8.19 -26.92
CA PHE A 55 13.17 6.87 -26.35
C PHE A 55 13.89 6.67 -25.00
N GLY A 56 15.08 7.26 -24.84
CA GLY A 56 15.83 7.23 -23.58
C GLY A 56 15.08 7.91 -22.43
N ASP A 57 14.40 9.03 -22.70
CA ASP A 57 13.58 9.72 -21.71
C ASP A 57 12.38 8.86 -21.28
N LEU A 58 11.72 8.23 -22.25
CA LEU A 58 10.61 7.32 -21.99
C LEU A 58 11.04 6.11 -21.14
N ALA A 59 12.17 5.49 -21.47
CA ALA A 59 12.71 4.37 -20.71
C ALA A 59 13.06 4.78 -19.27
N THR A 60 13.66 5.96 -19.09
CA THR A 60 14.04 6.50 -17.78
C THR A 60 12.81 6.81 -16.92
N LEU A 61 11.81 7.49 -17.49
CA LEU A 61 10.55 7.79 -16.80
C LEU A 61 9.81 6.50 -16.42
N PHE A 62 9.81 5.50 -17.29
CA PHE A 62 9.18 4.23 -17.02
C PHE A 62 9.88 3.48 -15.88
N ILE A 63 11.21 3.43 -15.88
CA ILE A 63 12.00 2.82 -14.80
C ILE A 63 11.74 3.56 -13.47
N PHE A 64 11.71 4.89 -13.49
CA PHE A 64 11.45 5.69 -12.30
C PHE A 64 10.02 5.46 -11.77
N GLN A 65 9.02 5.47 -12.64
CA GLN A 65 7.63 5.18 -12.30
C GLN A 65 7.48 3.77 -11.74
N PHE A 66 8.15 2.78 -12.35
CA PHE A 66 8.13 1.40 -11.90
C PHE A 66 8.78 1.24 -10.52
N ALA A 67 9.97 1.82 -10.31
CA ALA A 67 10.64 1.79 -9.02
C ALA A 67 9.78 2.43 -7.92
N THR A 68 9.15 3.57 -8.23
CA THR A 68 8.23 4.26 -7.33
C THR A 68 6.99 3.41 -7.01
N ASN A 69 6.37 2.79 -8.02
CA ASN A 69 5.20 1.94 -7.82
C ASN A 69 5.54 0.68 -7.03
N LYS A 70 6.70 0.06 -7.30
CA LYS A 70 7.19 -1.10 -6.57
C LYS A 70 7.45 -0.78 -5.10
N SER A 71 8.07 0.37 -4.81
CA SER A 71 8.26 0.85 -3.43
C SER A 71 6.91 0.99 -2.72
N LYS A 72 5.93 1.65 -3.35
CA LYS A 72 4.58 1.81 -2.79
C LYS A 72 3.87 0.48 -2.56
N GLN A 73 4.01 -0.48 -3.47
CA GLN A 73 3.44 -1.82 -3.30
C GLN A 73 4.07 -2.55 -2.12
N MET A 74 5.40 -2.52 -2.00
CA MET A 74 6.10 -3.12 -0.86
C MET A 74 5.67 -2.50 0.47
N GLU A 75 5.48 -1.18 0.53
CA GLU A 75 4.96 -0.49 1.71
C GLU A 75 3.54 -0.95 2.08
N VAL A 76 2.65 -1.13 1.09
CA VAL A 76 1.28 -1.61 1.33
C VAL A 76 1.26 -3.06 1.78
N VAL A 77 2.06 -3.94 1.16
CA VAL A 77 2.17 -5.36 1.58
C VAL A 77 2.65 -5.45 3.03
N TYR A 78 3.69 -4.69 3.37
CA TYR A 78 4.22 -4.64 4.74
C TYR A 78 3.17 -4.21 5.76
N LEU A 79 2.23 -3.35 5.39
CA LEU A 79 1.13 -2.94 6.25
C LEU A 79 0.19 -4.11 6.60
N PHE A 80 -0.09 -5.01 5.65
CA PHE A 80 -0.94 -6.18 5.86
C PHE A 80 -0.25 -7.31 6.64
N ASP A 81 1.07 -7.26 6.76
CA ASP A 81 1.85 -8.19 7.60
C ASP A 81 1.81 -7.82 9.09
N ILE A 82 1.33 -6.62 9.43
CA ILE A 82 1.20 -6.17 10.82
C ILE A 82 -0.02 -6.82 11.47
N LYS A 83 0.19 -8.01 11.99
CA LYS A 83 -0.81 -8.75 12.78
C LYS A 83 -0.58 -8.52 14.28
N GLN A 84 -1.68 -8.49 15.01
CA GLN A 84 -1.69 -8.62 16.45
C GLN A 84 -1.11 -10.00 16.79
N MET A 85 -0.16 -10.04 17.71
CA MET A 85 0.50 -11.29 18.10
C MET A 85 -0.29 -11.99 19.21
N LYS A 86 -0.12 -13.31 19.35
CA LYS A 86 -0.74 -14.07 20.44
C LYS A 86 -0.31 -13.50 21.80
N GLY A 87 -1.28 -13.11 22.62
CA GLY A 87 -1.03 -12.48 23.94
C GLY A 87 -0.70 -10.99 23.88
N GLU A 88 -0.61 -10.38 22.69
CA GLU A 88 -0.42 -8.94 22.56
C GLU A 88 -1.75 -8.21 22.78
N ASN A 89 -1.77 -7.28 23.74
CA ASN A 89 -2.94 -6.44 23.97
C ASN A 89 -3.12 -5.38 22.88
N LEU A 90 -4.32 -4.79 22.82
CA LEU A 90 -4.68 -3.81 21.78
C LEU A 90 -3.78 -2.56 21.79
N LYS A 91 -3.31 -2.14 22.98
CA LYS A 91 -2.45 -0.96 23.16
C LYS A 91 -1.09 -1.14 22.49
N VAL A 92 -0.44 -2.27 22.73
CA VAL A 92 0.87 -2.60 22.14
C VAL A 92 0.74 -2.78 20.62
N TYR A 93 -0.31 -3.48 20.17
CA TYR A 93 -0.59 -3.64 18.74
C TYR A 93 -0.80 -2.29 18.05
N LEU A 94 -1.65 -1.43 18.62
CA LEU A 94 -1.95 -0.11 18.06
C LEU A 94 -0.71 0.77 17.97
N ALA A 95 0.17 0.73 18.96
CA ALA A 95 1.43 1.46 18.94
C ALA A 95 2.32 1.00 17.77
N ARG A 96 2.53 -0.31 17.61
CA ARG A 96 3.30 -0.89 16.48
C ARG A 96 2.70 -0.54 15.12
N PHE A 97 1.38 -0.67 15.00
CA PHE A 97 0.66 -0.33 13.78
C PHE A 97 0.86 1.15 13.43
N ASN A 98 0.69 2.05 14.40
CA ASN A 98 0.87 3.49 14.18
C ASN A 98 2.31 3.85 13.79
N SER A 99 3.32 3.33 14.48
CA SER A 99 4.72 3.56 14.14
C SER A 99 5.06 3.11 12.72
N THR A 100 4.46 2.02 12.26
CA THR A 100 4.66 1.53 10.90
C THR A 100 3.92 2.39 9.87
N THR A 101 2.68 2.79 10.16
CA THR A 101 1.90 3.65 9.25
C THR A 101 2.54 5.01 8.98
N ILE A 102 3.32 5.56 9.92
CA ILE A 102 4.07 6.81 9.71
C ILE A 102 5.09 6.66 8.57
N ARG A 103 5.60 5.45 8.34
CA ARG A 103 6.58 5.16 7.30
C ARG A 103 5.96 4.91 5.93
N VAL A 104 4.65 4.64 5.86
CA VAL A 104 3.94 4.37 4.61
C VAL A 104 3.40 5.67 4.04
N ASN A 105 3.84 6.04 2.84
CA ASN A 105 3.44 7.30 2.19
C ASN A 105 2.10 7.13 1.43
N ASP A 106 1.01 6.85 2.15
CA ASP A 106 -0.36 6.78 1.60
C ASP A 106 -1.23 7.96 2.09
N PRO A 107 -1.41 9.02 1.28
CA PRO A 107 -2.21 10.18 1.67
C PRO A 107 -3.71 9.86 1.81
N ASN A 108 -4.19 8.77 1.23
CA ASN A 108 -5.61 8.42 1.27
C ASN A 108 -5.96 7.44 2.39
N GLN A 109 -4.96 6.86 3.07
CA GLN A 109 -5.10 5.86 4.14
C GLN A 109 -6.07 4.70 3.80
N LYS A 110 -6.31 4.45 2.51
CA LYS A 110 -7.36 3.53 2.03
C LYS A 110 -7.06 2.10 2.46
N PHE A 111 -5.77 1.77 2.56
CA PHE A 111 -5.32 0.45 2.96
C PHE A 111 -5.17 0.31 4.47
N PHE A 112 -5.10 1.42 5.23
CA PHE A 112 -4.78 1.39 6.66
C PHE A 112 -5.91 0.76 7.46
N VAL A 113 -7.14 1.17 7.17
CA VAL A 113 -8.35 0.61 7.79
C VAL A 113 -8.43 -0.89 7.50
N LYS A 114 -8.26 -1.28 6.23
CA LYS A 114 -8.36 -2.68 5.81
C LYS A 114 -7.24 -3.55 6.43
N ALA A 115 -6.02 -3.03 6.49
CA ALA A 115 -4.89 -3.70 7.11
C ALA A 115 -5.07 -3.84 8.62
N PHE A 116 -5.54 -2.78 9.30
CA PHE A 116 -5.84 -2.82 10.72
C PHE A 116 -6.91 -3.87 11.05
N HIS A 117 -8.03 -3.87 10.32
CA HIS A 117 -9.08 -4.87 10.47
C HIS A 117 -8.59 -6.30 10.24
N LYS A 118 -7.74 -6.52 9.23
CA LYS A 118 -7.14 -7.83 8.95
C LYS A 118 -6.07 -8.26 9.95
N GLY A 119 -5.40 -7.30 10.58
CA GLY A 119 -4.32 -7.55 11.53
C GLY A 119 -4.82 -7.82 12.94
N LEU A 120 -6.01 -7.34 13.30
CA LEU A 120 -6.63 -7.60 14.60
C LEU A 120 -6.97 -9.08 14.81
N HIS A 121 -6.87 -9.53 16.05
CA HIS A 121 -7.52 -10.76 16.46
C HIS A 121 -9.04 -10.64 16.42
N VAL A 122 -9.70 -11.76 16.18
CA VAL A 122 -11.15 -11.86 16.39
C VAL A 122 -11.41 -11.74 17.88
N ASN A 123 -12.00 -10.61 18.29
CA ASN A 123 -12.33 -10.29 19.67
C ASN A 123 -13.46 -9.25 19.71
N GLN A 124 -13.92 -8.92 20.92
CA GLN A 124 -15.02 -7.98 21.14
C GLN A 124 -14.74 -6.60 20.51
N PHE A 125 -13.48 -6.17 20.46
CA PHE A 125 -13.09 -4.93 19.81
C PHE A 125 -13.27 -5.00 18.28
N ASN A 126 -12.82 -6.07 17.63
CA ASN A 126 -13.02 -6.29 16.19
C ASN A 126 -14.51 -6.32 15.82
N ASP A 127 -15.32 -7.02 16.61
CA ASP A 127 -16.77 -7.08 16.44
C ASP A 127 -17.41 -5.69 16.54
N LEU A 128 -16.96 -4.89 17.51
CA LEU A 128 -17.44 -3.53 17.72
C LEU A 128 -17.09 -2.60 16.53
N LEU A 129 -15.89 -2.71 15.96
CA LEU A 129 -15.52 -1.94 14.77
C LEU A 129 -16.41 -2.29 13.57
N THR A 130 -16.73 -3.57 13.41
CA THR A 130 -17.57 -4.09 12.32
C THR A 130 -19.02 -3.64 12.49
N LEU A 131 -19.57 -3.78 13.69
CA LEU A 131 -20.94 -3.39 14.03
C LEU A 131 -21.17 -1.89 13.83
N ARG A 132 -20.20 -1.06 14.27
CA ARG A 132 -20.27 0.41 14.12
C ARG A 132 -19.86 0.91 12.76
N ARG A 133 -19.46 0.03 11.83
CA ARG A 133 -19.03 0.38 10.47
C ARG A 133 -17.92 1.44 10.46
N LEU A 134 -16.93 1.27 11.34
CA LEU A 134 -15.82 2.22 11.43
C LEU A 134 -14.83 1.99 10.29
N PHE A 135 -14.80 2.93 9.35
CA PHE A 135 -13.92 2.91 8.16
C PHE A 135 -12.94 4.08 8.11
N ASN A 136 -12.68 4.69 9.26
CA ASN A 136 -11.80 5.85 9.40
C ASN A 136 -10.80 5.61 10.53
N MET A 137 -9.51 5.74 10.23
CA MET A 137 -8.45 5.52 11.23
C MET A 137 -8.56 6.45 12.44
N LYS A 138 -9.08 7.68 12.27
CA LYS A 138 -9.28 8.61 13.38
C LYS A 138 -10.32 8.08 14.38
N GLU A 139 -11.43 7.57 13.88
CA GLU A 139 -12.50 6.98 14.70
C GLU A 139 -12.06 5.66 15.33
N ILE A 140 -11.37 4.81 14.57
CA ILE A 140 -10.82 3.54 15.07
C ILE A 140 -9.86 3.80 16.24
N ARG A 141 -8.94 4.77 16.10
CA ARG A 141 -8.00 5.14 17.19
C ARG A 141 -8.73 5.67 18.41
N ALA A 142 -9.73 6.53 18.22
CA ALA A 142 -10.52 7.08 19.33
C ALA A 142 -11.28 5.96 20.08
N GLN A 143 -11.83 5.00 19.34
CA GLN A 143 -12.54 3.87 19.92
C GLN A 143 -11.59 2.87 20.59
N ALA A 144 -10.42 2.62 20.02
CA ALA A 144 -9.39 1.78 20.63
C ALA A 144 -8.94 2.36 21.98
N LYS A 145 -8.73 3.69 22.05
CA LYS A 145 -8.38 4.37 23.30
C LYS A 145 -9.44 4.16 24.38
N LYS A 146 -10.72 4.34 24.06
CA LYS A 146 -11.84 4.10 25.00
C LYS A 146 -11.90 2.63 25.46
N HIS A 147 -11.63 1.69 24.57
CA HIS A 147 -11.63 0.26 24.91
C HIS A 147 -10.49 -0.09 25.86
N ILE A 148 -9.28 0.42 25.60
CA ILE A 148 -8.10 0.23 26.45
C ILE A 148 -8.35 0.83 27.84
N GLU A 149 -8.86 2.07 27.91
CA GLU A 149 -9.20 2.72 29.18
C GLU A 149 -10.25 1.92 29.97
N ALA A 150 -11.25 1.35 29.30
CA ALA A 150 -12.24 0.51 29.96
C ALA A 150 -11.63 -0.79 30.53
N GLU A 151 -10.76 -1.47 29.78
CA GLU A 151 -10.07 -2.68 30.22
C GLU A 151 -9.10 -2.43 31.39
N GLU A 152 -8.34 -1.34 31.35
CA GLU A 152 -7.42 -0.93 32.42
C GLU A 152 -8.20 -0.61 33.72
N ASN A 153 -9.27 0.19 33.64
CA ASN A 153 -10.11 0.51 34.81
C ASN A 153 -10.83 -0.73 35.42
N LEU A 154 -11.17 -1.73 34.61
CA LEU A 154 -11.74 -2.99 35.08
C LEU A 154 -10.71 -3.84 35.83
N THR A 155 -9.45 -3.80 35.40
CA THR A 155 -8.34 -4.52 36.03
C THR A 155 -8.00 -3.92 37.39
N ASP A 156 -7.91 -2.59 37.48
CA ASP A 156 -7.62 -1.88 38.74
C ASP A 156 -8.68 -2.15 39.82
N ARG A 157 -9.96 -2.28 39.44
CA ARG A 157 -11.05 -2.57 40.40
C ARG A 157 -11.02 -3.98 40.95
N LEU A 158 -10.53 -4.95 40.17
CA LEU A 158 -10.41 -6.34 40.60
C LEU A 158 -9.20 -6.56 41.51
N GLU A 159 -8.14 -5.74 41.35
CA GLU A 159 -6.98 -5.74 42.25
C GLU A 159 -7.26 -5.07 43.61
N VAL A 160 -8.23 -4.14 43.67
CA VAL A 160 -8.64 -3.48 44.91
C VAL A 160 -9.64 -4.32 45.74
N GLU A 161 -10.23 -5.37 45.13
CA GLU A 161 -11.17 -6.29 45.78
C GLU A 161 -10.53 -7.63 46.22
N CYS A 162 -9.20 -7.81 46.07
CA CYS A 162 -8.44 -8.95 46.60
C CYS A 162 -7.57 -8.56 47.81
#